data_AF-A0A2H8TEZ6-F1
#
_entry.id   AF-A0A2H8TEZ6-F1
#
_cell.length_a   1.000
_cell.length_b   1.000
_cell.length_c   1.000
_cell.angle_alpha   90.00
_cell.angle_beta   90.00
_cell.angle_gamma   90.00
#
_symmetry.space_group_name_H-M   'P 1'
#
loop_
_entity.id
_entity.type
_entity.pdbx_description
1 polymer ?
#
loop_
_entity_poly.entity_id
_entity_poly.type
_entity_poly.pdbx_seq_one_letter_code
_entity_poly.pdbx_strand_id
1 'polypeptide(L)'
;MGKYILFGSSNIVTGETKSFFSAAKSWWQVDKISPLKLFDDSKTLMGFNLRRLLFHQNQSEYVGNIFDKVIGLWKDGKVKPVIDSTWAFEDVGEAMQKMHDRKNIGKIVLDPSLEPKPKPATPVKGKSKNADKEKEKKEEDSSANGTTTPEVSSPTTKEKEKEKESS
;
A
#
# COMPACT_ATOMS: atom_id res chain seq x y z
N MET A 1 -27.00 -6.36 -7.58
CA MET A 1 -26.05 -5.24 -7.70
C MET A 1 -24.95 -5.37 -6.66
N GLY A 2 -23.72 -5.64 -7.10
CA GLY A 2 -22.56 -5.74 -6.20
C GLY A 2 -21.78 -4.42 -6.14
N LYS A 3 -21.27 -4.05 -4.96
CA LYS A 3 -20.41 -2.87 -4.77
C LYS A 3 -19.07 -3.29 -4.19
N TYR A 4 -17.98 -2.88 -4.83
CA TYR A 4 -16.63 -3.02 -4.30
C TYR A 4 -16.09 -1.63 -3.98
N ILE A 5 -15.65 -1.44 -2.72
CA ILE A 5 -15.12 -0.16 -2.23
C ILE A 5 -13.70 -0.38 -1.74
N LEU A 6 -12.74 0.25 -2.41
CA LEU A 6 -11.36 0.31 -1.94
C LEU A 6 -11.19 1.49 -0.98
N PHE A 7 -10.88 1.22 0.28
CA PHE A 7 -10.61 2.23 1.30
C PHE A 7 -9.27 1.96 2.00
N GLY A 8 -8.18 2.45 1.40
CA GLY A 8 -6.82 2.26 1.90
C GLY A 8 -6.05 1.13 1.22
N SER A 9 -4.79 0.98 1.61
CA SER A 9 -3.78 0.11 0.98
C SER A 9 -3.21 -0.93 1.95
N SER A 10 -3.97 -1.34 2.98
CA SER A 10 -3.48 -2.24 4.04
C SER A 10 -2.99 -3.61 3.54
N ASN A 11 -3.35 -4.01 2.31
CA ASN A 11 -2.82 -5.22 1.66
C ASN A 11 -1.47 -5.02 0.96
N ILE A 12 -1.02 -3.77 0.73
CA ILE A 12 0.30 -3.45 0.14
C ILE A 12 1.39 -3.34 1.23
N VAL A 13 0.99 -3.18 2.50
CA VAL A 13 1.91 -3.22 3.64
C VAL A 13 2.20 -4.68 3.99
N THR A 14 3.02 -5.33 3.17
CA THR A 14 3.70 -6.58 3.54
C THR A 14 4.80 -6.22 4.52
N GLY A 15 4.87 -6.89 5.68
CA GLY A 15 5.76 -6.57 6.80
C GLY A 15 7.23 -6.33 6.45
N GLU A 16 7.97 -5.80 7.43
CA GLU A 16 9.28 -5.13 7.41
C GLU A 16 10.40 -5.66 6.49
N THR A 17 10.26 -6.76 5.75
CA THR A 17 11.38 -7.36 5.00
C THR A 17 11.06 -8.00 3.63
N LYS A 18 9.87 -7.83 3.03
CA LYS A 18 9.60 -8.45 1.70
C LYS A 18 9.35 -7.45 0.56
N SER A 19 10.49 -7.10 -0.07
CA SER A 19 10.76 -6.65 -1.45
C SER A 19 9.63 -5.95 -2.22
N PHE A 20 9.86 -4.67 -2.55
CA PHE A 20 9.15 -3.89 -3.56
C PHE A 20 8.87 -4.64 -4.87
N PHE A 21 9.69 -5.64 -5.22
CA PHE A 21 9.47 -6.51 -6.38
C PHE A 21 8.19 -7.35 -6.27
N SER A 22 7.85 -7.84 -5.07
CA SER A 22 6.60 -8.59 -4.84
C SER A 22 5.38 -7.68 -4.94
N ALA A 23 5.50 -6.43 -4.49
CA ALA A 23 4.46 -5.42 -4.65
C ALA A 23 4.26 -5.05 -6.13
N ALA A 24 5.34 -4.87 -6.90
CA ALA A 24 5.29 -4.58 -8.32
C ALA A 24 4.71 -5.75 -9.13
N LYS A 25 5.11 -7.00 -8.84
CA LYS A 25 4.52 -8.21 -9.45
C LYS A 25 3.01 -8.28 -9.15
N SER A 26 2.62 -8.00 -7.91
CA SER A 26 1.20 -7.98 -7.53
C SER A 26 0.44 -6.89 -8.27
N TRP A 27 1.04 -5.71 -8.48
CA TRP A 27 0.42 -4.62 -9.24
C TRP A 27 0.25 -4.97 -10.72
N TRP A 28 1.24 -5.66 -11.31
CA TRP A 28 1.15 -6.15 -12.69
C TRP A 28 0.12 -7.27 -12.87
N GLN A 29 -0.19 -8.01 -11.80
CA GLN A 29 -1.22 -9.05 -11.77
C GLN A 29 -2.61 -8.53 -11.38
N VAL A 30 -2.79 -7.23 -11.12
CA VAL A 30 -4.13 -6.68 -10.93
C VAL A 30 -4.85 -6.73 -12.27
N ASP A 31 -5.84 -7.63 -12.36
CA ASP A 31 -6.69 -7.77 -13.55
C ASP A 31 -7.25 -6.41 -13.96
N LYS A 32 -7.14 -6.11 -15.26
CA LYS A 32 -7.75 -4.90 -15.83
C LYS A 32 -9.27 -5.00 -15.67
N ILE A 33 -9.85 -4.08 -14.92
CA ILE A 33 -11.30 -4.01 -14.74
C ILE A 33 -11.93 -3.35 -15.96
N SER A 34 -12.73 -4.11 -16.72
CA SER A 34 -13.45 -3.60 -17.90
C SER A 34 -14.74 -2.88 -17.48
N PRO A 35 -14.93 -1.59 -17.85
CA PRO A 35 -16.19 -0.87 -17.58
C PRO A 35 -17.42 -1.53 -18.20
N LEU A 36 -17.28 -2.15 -19.39
CA LEU A 36 -18.39 -2.86 -20.04
C LEU A 36 -18.84 -4.06 -19.22
N LYS A 37 -17.89 -4.81 -18.64
CA LYS A 37 -18.21 -5.91 -17.75
C LYS A 37 -18.90 -5.44 -16.46
N LEU A 38 -18.53 -4.27 -15.93
CA LEU A 38 -19.23 -3.68 -14.78
C LEU A 38 -20.68 -3.34 -15.11
N PHE A 39 -20.94 -2.85 -16.34
CA PHE A 39 -22.28 -2.57 -16.84
C PHE A 39 -23.11 -3.85 -17.00
N ASP A 40 -22.61 -4.82 -17.76
CA ASP A 40 -23.31 -6.09 -18.03
C ASP A 40 -23.62 -6.85 -16.73
N ASP A 41 -22.66 -6.91 -15.81
CA ASP A 41 -22.82 -7.61 -14.53
C ASP A 41 -23.57 -6.75 -13.48
N SER A 42 -23.93 -5.49 -13.79
CA SER A 42 -24.54 -4.55 -12.84
C SER A 42 -23.75 -4.41 -11.51
N LYS A 43 -22.45 -4.13 -11.63
CA LYS A 43 -21.49 -3.98 -10.53
C LYS A 43 -20.92 -2.56 -10.47
N THR A 44 -20.57 -2.10 -9.26
CA THR A 44 -19.96 -0.79 -9.03
C THR A 44 -18.59 -0.95 -8.38
N LEU A 45 -17.59 -0.21 -8.89
CA LEU A 45 -16.25 -0.08 -8.31
C LEU A 45 -16.04 1.36 -7.79
N MET A 46 -15.65 1.52 -6.53
CA MET A 46 -15.43 2.84 -5.91
C MET A 46 -14.11 2.88 -5.14
N GLY A 47 -13.46 4.05 -5.16
CA GLY A 47 -12.33 4.36 -4.29
C GLY A 47 -12.72 5.43 -3.27
N PHE A 48 -12.32 5.24 -2.01
CA PHE A 48 -12.62 6.19 -0.94
C PHE A 48 -11.38 6.51 -0.10
N ASN A 49 -11.10 7.80 0.09
CA ASN A 49 -10.02 8.28 0.94
C ASN A 49 -10.49 9.49 1.74
N LEU A 50 -10.77 9.28 3.03
CA LEU A 50 -11.30 10.31 3.93
C LEU A 50 -10.34 11.50 4.09
N ARG A 51 -9.03 11.26 4.16
CA ARG A 51 -8.02 12.33 4.27
C ARG A 51 -8.08 13.24 3.05
N ARG A 52 -8.17 12.66 1.85
CA ARG A 52 -8.26 13.44 0.61
C ARG A 52 -9.56 14.21 0.52
N LEU A 53 -10.66 13.59 0.93
CA LEU A 53 -11.97 14.24 0.98
C LEU A 53 -11.95 15.47 1.89
N LEU A 54 -11.37 15.35 3.09
CA LEU A 54 -11.24 16.42 4.07
C LEU A 54 -10.33 17.56 3.61
N PHE A 55 -9.09 17.25 3.20
CA PHE A 55 -8.04 18.26 3.07
C PHE A 55 -7.71 18.68 1.63
N HIS A 56 -8.13 17.91 0.62
CA HIS A 56 -7.83 18.18 -0.79
C HIS A 56 -9.06 18.44 -1.65
N GLN A 57 -10.26 18.06 -1.19
CA GLN A 57 -11.51 18.25 -1.93
C GLN A 57 -12.45 19.26 -1.26
N ASN A 58 -12.02 19.88 -0.16
CA ASN A 58 -12.76 20.89 0.60
C ASN A 58 -14.17 20.42 1.01
N GLN A 59 -14.32 19.14 1.36
CA GLN A 59 -15.59 18.52 1.76
C GLN A 59 -15.71 18.37 3.29
N SER A 60 -15.15 19.32 4.05
CA SER A 60 -15.16 19.28 5.53
C SER A 60 -16.58 19.35 6.09
N GLU A 61 -17.44 20.22 5.55
CA GLU A 61 -18.84 20.34 5.97
C GLU A 61 -19.62 19.04 5.73
N TYR A 62 -19.48 18.44 4.55
CA TYR A 62 -20.07 17.15 4.24
C TYR A 62 -19.64 16.06 5.24
N VAL A 63 -18.34 15.99 5.55
CA VAL A 63 -17.83 15.02 6.54
C VAL A 63 -18.33 15.34 7.95
N GLY A 64 -18.44 16.62 8.32
CA GLY A 64 -19.02 17.05 9.60
C GLY A 64 -20.47 16.57 9.78
N ASN A 65 -21.30 16.76 8.76
CA ASN A 65 -22.69 16.28 8.76
C ASN A 65 -22.80 14.75 8.90
N ILE A 66 -21.84 14.00 8.35
CA ILE A 66 -21.77 12.55 8.54
C ILE A 66 -21.29 12.20 9.96
N PHE A 67 -20.30 12.94 10.48
CA PHE A 67 -19.81 12.76 11.84
C PHE A 67 -20.92 12.96 12.88
N ASP A 68 -21.75 14.00 12.73
CA ASP A 68 -22.88 14.25 13.64
C ASP A 68 -23.88 13.09 13.67
N LYS A 69 -24.13 12.45 12.53
CA LYS A 69 -24.96 11.23 12.44
C LYS A 69 -24.31 10.07 13.20
N VAL A 70 -23.00 9.89 13.05
CA VAL A 70 -22.26 8.84 13.79
C VAL A 70 -22.30 9.10 15.29
N ILE A 71 -22.15 10.36 15.73
CA ILE A 71 -22.30 10.74 17.14
C ILE A 71 -23.71 10.48 17.65
N GLY A 72 -24.75 10.74 16.85
CA GLY A 72 -26.13 10.35 17.17
C GLY A 72 -26.25 8.84 17.42
N LEU A 73 -25.70 8.01 16.53
CA LEU A 73 -25.69 6.55 16.71
C LEU A 73 -24.91 6.09 17.94
N TRP A 74 -23.83 6.79 18.30
CA TRP A 74 -23.06 6.52 19.51
C TRP A 74 -23.86 6.86 20.78
N LYS A 75 -24.52 8.03 20.80
CA LYS A 75 -25.41 8.44 21.91
C LYS A 75 -26.58 7.46 22.10
N ASP A 76 -27.13 6.95 21.01
CA ASP A 76 -28.16 5.90 21.00
C ASP A 76 -27.64 4.51 21.44
N GLY A 77 -26.33 4.36 21.66
CA GLY A 77 -25.70 3.08 22.02
C GLY A 77 -25.61 2.06 20.87
N LYS A 78 -25.97 2.44 19.63
CA LYS A 78 -25.93 1.60 18.42
C LYS A 78 -24.52 1.38 17.89
N VAL A 79 -23.62 2.35 18.13
CA VAL A 79 -22.20 2.28 17.77
C VAL A 79 -21.37 2.39 19.03
N LYS A 80 -20.43 1.47 19.23
CA LYS A 80 -19.48 1.49 20.35
C LYS A 80 -18.05 1.41 19.81
N PRO A 81 -17.18 2.39 20.08
CA PRO A 81 -15.78 2.29 19.70
C PRO A 81 -15.12 1.15 20.48
N VAL A 82 -14.33 0.32 19.79
CA VAL A 82 -13.54 -0.74 20.41
C VAL A 82 -12.10 -0.25 20.48
N ILE A 83 -11.61 -0.05 21.70
CA ILE A 83 -10.20 0.30 21.96
C ILE A 83 -9.46 -1.01 22.22
N ASP A 84 -8.43 -1.26 21.42
CA ASP A 84 -7.57 -2.44 21.55
C ASP A 84 -6.51 -2.24 22.64
N SER A 85 -5.79 -1.12 22.58
CA SER A 85 -4.69 -0.83 23.50
C SER A 85 -4.35 0.67 23.51
N THR A 86 -3.90 1.14 24.67
CA THR A 86 -3.37 2.49 24.88
C THR A 86 -1.88 2.41 25.19
N TRP A 87 -1.10 3.31 24.61
CA TRP A 87 0.37 3.33 24.70
C TRP A 87 0.88 4.73 25.01
N ALA A 88 1.98 4.81 25.75
CA ALA A 88 2.75 6.04 25.89
C ALA A 88 3.41 6.42 24.56
N PHE A 89 3.86 7.67 24.42
CA PHE A 89 4.53 8.12 23.19
C PHE A 89 5.87 7.41 22.95
N GLU A 90 6.58 7.08 24.02
CA GLU A 90 7.85 6.37 24.02
C GLU A 90 7.73 4.94 23.45
N ASP A 91 6.52 4.37 23.50
CA ASP A 91 6.22 3.00 23.06
C ASP A 91 5.55 2.95 21.68
N VAL A 92 5.55 4.07 20.93
CA VAL A 92 4.94 4.14 19.59
C VAL A 92 5.49 3.09 18.62
N GLY A 93 6.75 2.70 18.76
CA GLY A 93 7.37 1.64 17.96
C GLY A 93 6.66 0.30 18.15
N GLU A 94 6.40 -0.10 19.41
CA GLU A 94 5.68 -1.34 19.74
C GLU A 94 4.21 -1.27 19.32
N ALA A 95 3.58 -0.10 19.50
CA ALA A 95 2.21 0.16 19.06
C ALA A 95 2.07 0.00 17.54
N MET A 96 3.00 0.56 16.76
CA MET A 96 3.05 0.38 15.30
C MET A 96 3.33 -1.08 14.93
N GLN A 97 4.25 -1.75 15.61
CA GLN A 97 4.54 -3.16 15.35
C GLN A 97 3.30 -4.04 15.56
N LYS A 98 2.54 -3.82 16.64
CA LYS A 98 1.27 -4.53 16.89
C LYS A 98 0.27 -4.35 15.74
N MET A 99 0.19 -3.14 15.19
CA MET A 99 -0.67 -2.82 14.04
C MET A 99 -0.18 -3.50 12.75
N HIS A 100 1.13 -3.47 12.48
CA HIS A 100 1.75 -4.11 11.32
C HIS A 100 1.59 -5.63 11.36
N ASP A 101 1.73 -6.24 12.54
CA ASP A 101 1.50 -7.65 12.79
C ASP A 101 0.01 -8.05 12.73
N ARG A 102 -0.89 -7.07 12.56
CA ARG A 102 -2.35 -7.27 12.53
C ARG A 102 -2.90 -7.94 13.80
N LYS A 103 -2.27 -7.68 14.95
CA LYS A 103 -2.64 -8.26 16.25
C LYS A 103 -3.65 -7.40 17.03
N ASN A 104 -3.99 -6.21 16.54
CA ASN A 104 -4.94 -5.32 17.20
C ASN A 104 -6.40 -5.67 16.87
N ILE A 105 -7.27 -5.70 17.89
CA ILE A 105 -8.73 -5.81 17.73
C ILE A 105 -9.36 -4.49 18.12
N GLY A 106 -9.53 -3.61 17.12
CA GLY A 106 -10.01 -2.25 17.33
C GLY A 106 -8.90 -1.21 17.26
N LYS A 107 -9.09 -0.08 17.93
CA LYS A 107 -8.25 1.11 17.81
C LYS A 107 -7.08 1.09 18.80
N ILE A 108 -5.88 1.36 18.28
CA ILE A 108 -4.70 1.70 19.08
C ILE A 108 -4.71 3.21 19.35
N VAL A 109 -4.52 3.59 20.61
CA VAL A 109 -4.52 4.98 21.09
C VAL A 109 -3.16 5.32 21.69
N LEU A 110 -2.69 6.53 21.43
CA LEU A 110 -1.52 7.10 22.10
C LEU A 110 -2.01 8.08 23.17
N ASP A 111 -1.53 7.92 24.39
CA ASP A 111 -1.90 8.75 25.53
C ASP A 111 -0.65 9.42 26.11
N PRO A 112 -0.55 10.77 26.05
CA PRO A 112 0.60 11.50 26.57
C PRO A 112 0.74 11.47 28.09
N SER A 113 -0.29 11.00 28.81
CA SER A 113 -0.27 10.90 30.28
C SER A 113 0.28 9.57 30.80
N LEU A 114 0.50 8.59 29.93
CA LEU A 114 1.02 7.28 30.33
C LEU A 114 2.53 7.31 30.46
N GLU A 115 3.02 6.64 31.49
CA GLU A 115 4.44 6.32 31.62
C GLU A 115 4.82 5.16 30.68
N PRO A 116 6.08 5.15 30.19
CA PRO A 116 6.56 4.09 29.31
C PRO A 116 6.47 2.72 29.98
N LYS A 117 6.07 1.71 29.21
CA LYS A 117 6.10 0.33 29.71
C LYS A 117 7.57 -0.08 29.97
N PRO A 118 7.84 -0.79 31.08
CA PRO A 118 9.18 -1.26 31.36
C PRO A 118 9.63 -2.20 30.24
N LYS A 119 10.59 -1.72 29.43
CA LYS A 119 11.16 -2.49 28.32
C LYS A 119 11.86 -3.72 28.89
N PRO A 120 11.60 -4.94 28.39
CA PRO A 120 12.49 -6.06 28.62
C PRO A 120 13.88 -5.66 28.12
N ALA A 121 14.90 -5.81 28.97
CA ALA A 121 16.27 -5.51 28.59
C ALA A 121 16.66 -6.43 27.41
N THR A 122 16.61 -5.91 26.19
CA THR A 122 17.17 -6.61 25.03
C THR A 122 18.69 -6.66 25.23
N PRO A 123 19.33 -7.85 25.21
CA PRO A 123 20.77 -7.94 25.39
C PRO A 123 21.47 -7.18 24.26
N VAL A 124 22.34 -6.25 24.66
CA VAL A 124 23.26 -5.53 23.78
C VAL A 124 24.10 -6.57 23.04
N LYS A 125 23.79 -6.84 21.76
CA LYS A 125 24.63 -7.67 20.91
C LYS A 125 25.92 -6.90 20.64
N GLY A 126 26.99 -7.36 21.28
CA GLY A 126 28.29 -6.71 21.34
C GLY A 126 28.96 -6.47 19.98
N LYS A 127 29.84 -5.47 20.00
CA LYS A 127 30.82 -5.08 18.97
C LYS A 127 31.52 -6.26 18.31
N SER A 128 31.77 -6.14 17.01
CA SER A 128 33.08 -6.46 16.45
C SER A 128 33.44 -5.42 15.39
N LYS A 129 34.38 -4.55 15.76
CA LYS A 129 35.23 -3.81 14.83
C LYS A 129 36.24 -4.82 14.26
N ASN A 130 36.44 -4.83 12.96
CA ASN A 130 37.79 -4.97 12.42
C ASN A 130 37.86 -4.25 11.07
N ALA A 131 38.85 -3.38 10.97
CA ALA A 131 39.22 -2.63 9.78
C ALA A 131 40.41 -3.32 9.08
N ASP A 132 40.45 -3.10 7.77
CA ASP A 132 41.56 -3.22 6.81
C ASP A 132 42.18 -4.59 6.43
N LYS A 133 41.99 -4.93 5.15
CA LYS A 133 43.11 -5.03 4.18
C LYS A 133 42.63 -5.01 2.71
N GLU A 134 43.25 -4.09 1.95
CA GLU A 134 43.22 -3.94 0.49
C GLU A 134 43.75 -5.17 -0.27
N LYS A 135 43.22 -5.45 -1.48
CA LYS A 135 43.92 -5.27 -2.78
C LYS A 135 43.14 -5.89 -3.96
N GLU A 136 43.28 -5.18 -5.09
CA GLU A 136 42.68 -5.34 -6.42
C GLU A 136 43.08 -6.59 -7.23
N LYS A 137 42.36 -6.72 -8.37
CA LYS A 137 42.63 -7.41 -9.66
C LYS A 137 41.92 -8.75 -9.84
N LYS A 138 41.36 -9.11 -11.01
CA LYS A 138 41.01 -8.52 -12.32
C LYS A 138 40.48 -9.74 -13.11
N GLU A 139 39.52 -9.55 -14.04
CA GLU A 139 39.32 -10.32 -15.32
C GLU A 139 39.32 -11.87 -15.29
N GLU A 140 38.59 -12.65 -16.07
CA GLU A 140 37.51 -12.58 -17.05
C GLU A 140 37.30 -14.07 -17.48
N ASP A 141 36.32 -14.34 -18.36
CA ASP A 141 36.12 -15.57 -19.14
C ASP A 141 35.60 -16.86 -18.45
N SER A 142 34.80 -17.72 -19.09
CA SER A 142 33.83 -17.68 -20.20
C SER A 142 33.31 -19.13 -20.38
N SER A 143 32.44 -19.33 -21.39
CA SER A 143 31.87 -20.58 -21.92
C SER A 143 30.48 -20.92 -21.37
N ALA A 144 29.40 -20.66 -22.11
CA ALA A 144 28.96 -21.21 -23.40
C ALA A 144 28.04 -22.43 -23.21
N ASN A 145 26.77 -22.28 -23.59
CA ASN A 145 26.24 -23.10 -24.68
C ASN A 145 24.99 -22.44 -25.28
N GLY A 146 25.01 -22.27 -26.61
CA GLY A 146 23.85 -21.85 -27.40
C GLY A 146 22.95 -23.02 -27.76
N THR A 147 21.83 -22.73 -28.44
CA THR A 147 21.34 -23.41 -29.66
C THR A 147 20.02 -22.76 -30.14
N THR A 148 20.13 -22.05 -31.27
CA THR A 148 19.22 -21.86 -32.44
C THR A 148 17.74 -21.41 -32.31
N THR A 149 17.51 -20.21 -32.90
CA THR A 149 16.52 -19.75 -33.92
C THR A 149 15.71 -20.80 -34.71
N PRO A 150 14.56 -20.46 -35.38
CA PRO A 150 14.34 -19.32 -36.32
C PRO A 150 13.10 -18.44 -36.00
N GLU A 151 13.14 -17.11 -36.19
CA GLU A 151 13.01 -16.35 -37.46
C GLU A 151 11.60 -16.41 -38.06
N VAL A 152 10.82 -15.32 -37.94
CA VAL A 152 9.94 -14.80 -39.02
C VAL A 152 9.91 -13.26 -38.94
N SER A 153 10.05 -12.71 -40.14
CA SER A 153 10.25 -11.35 -40.63
C SER A 153 9.14 -10.32 -40.40
N SER A 154 9.56 -9.05 -40.40
CA SER A 154 8.74 -7.87 -40.68
C SER A 154 8.29 -7.84 -42.17
N PRO A 155 7.34 -6.96 -42.58
CA PRO A 155 7.79 -5.61 -42.95
C PRO A 155 6.82 -4.46 -42.60
N THR A 156 7.47 -3.31 -42.56
CA THR A 156 7.04 -1.92 -42.63
C THR A 156 5.93 -1.63 -43.66
N THR A 157 5.05 -0.67 -43.37
CA THR A 157 4.51 0.23 -44.42
C THR A 157 4.17 1.61 -43.84
N LYS A 158 4.90 2.62 -44.31
CA LYS A 158 4.46 4.02 -44.36
C LYS A 158 3.62 4.14 -45.62
N GLU A 159 2.45 4.77 -45.55
CA GLU A 159 1.92 5.51 -46.69
C GLU A 159 1.07 6.70 -46.23
N LYS A 160 1.31 7.83 -46.90
CA LYS A 160 0.59 9.09 -46.82
C LYS A 160 -0.70 8.94 -47.63
N GLU A 161 -1.78 9.60 -47.22
CA GLU A 161 -2.60 10.31 -48.19
C GLU A 161 -3.31 11.53 -47.59
N LYS A 162 -3.36 12.57 -48.42
CA LYS A 162 -3.95 13.89 -48.23
C LYS A 162 -5.36 13.87 -48.82
N GLU A 163 -6.31 14.51 -48.14
CA GLU A 163 -7.48 15.22 -48.70
C GLU A 163 -7.86 16.25 -47.60
N LYS A 164 -7.80 17.59 -47.74
CA LYS A 164 -8.58 18.51 -48.61
C LYS A 164 -10.04 18.05 -48.71
N GLU A 165 -11.06 18.82 -48.35
CA GLU A 165 -11.32 20.23 -48.62
C GLU A 165 -12.60 20.69 -47.89
N SER A 166 -12.78 22.02 -47.74
CA SER A 166 -14.03 22.80 -47.56
C SER A 166 -14.97 22.43 -46.38
N SER A 167 -15.36 23.32 -45.47
CA SER A 167 -15.81 24.71 -45.60
C SER A 167 -15.83 25.39 -44.24
#